data_AF-A0A928W9J5-F1
#
_entry.id   AF-A0A928W9J5-F1
#
_cell.length_a   1.000
_cell.length_b   1.000
_cell.length_c   1.000
_cell.angle_alpha   90.00
_cell.angle_beta   90.00
_cell.angle_gamma   90.00
#
_symmetry.space_group_name_H-M   'P 1'
#
loop_
_entity.id
_entity.type
_entity.pdbx_description
1 polymer ?
#
loop_
_entity_poly.entity_id
_entity_poly.type
_entity_poly.pdbx_seq_one_letter_code
_entity_poly.pdbx_strand_id
1 'polypeptide(L)' 'MCTSSPPKFFALLNDSMDAAAFKVYVSKCLVPQLWKGAVVIMDNLPAHKVKAIAPLIEAVGAKILYLSPYSRPV' A
#
# COMPACT_ATOMS: atom_id res chain seq x y z
N MET A 1 8.71 -19.65 16.25
CA MET A 1 7.45 -18.91 16.41
C MET A 1 6.80 -18.85 15.05
N CYS A 2 5.72 -19.62 14.85
CA CYS A 2 5.01 -19.68 13.56
C CYS A 2 4.35 -18.32 13.29
N THR A 3 4.83 -17.60 12.28
CA THR A 3 4.15 -16.40 11.78
C THR A 3 2.95 -16.87 10.97
N SER A 4 1.78 -16.94 11.61
CA SER A 4 0.51 -17.15 10.91
C SER A 4 0.41 -16.13 9.78
N SER A 5 0.36 -16.63 8.54
CA SER A 5 0.21 -15.79 7.35
C SER A 5 -1.00 -14.87 7.54
N PRO A 6 -0.86 -13.54 7.35
CA PRO A 6 -1.95 -12.62 7.57
C PRO A 6 -3.14 -12.97 6.66
N PRO A 7 -4.39 -12.77 7.12
CA PRO A 7 -5.57 -13.06 6.33
C PRO A 7 -5.53 -12.21 5.04
N LYS A 8 -5.66 -12.89 3.90
CA LYS A 8 -5.70 -12.24 2.59
C LYS A 8 -7.02 -11.48 2.47
N PHE A 9 -6.97 -10.16 2.65
CA PHE A 9 -8.12 -9.28 2.45
C PHE A 9 -8.39 -9.16 0.93
N PHE A 10 -9.59 -9.54 0.49
CA PHE A 10 -10.04 -9.44 -0.90
C PHE A 10 -11.14 -8.39 -0.99
N ALA A 11 -10.92 -7.31 -1.74
CA ALA A 11 -11.89 -6.25 -1.95
C ALA A 11 -12.23 -6.17 -3.45
N LEU A 12 -13.51 -6.32 -3.79
CA LEU A 12 -14.04 -6.03 -5.11
C LEU A 12 -14.55 -4.58 -5.11
N LEU A 13 -14.01 -3.77 -6.02
CA LEU A 13 -14.49 -2.42 -6.29
C LEU A 13 -15.32 -2.49 -7.58
N ASN A 14 -16.54 -1.96 -7.56
CA ASN A 14 -17.43 -1.94 -8.72
C ASN A 14 -17.01 -0.89 -9.77
N ASP A 15 -16.17 0.06 -9.39
CA ASP A 15 -15.72 1.19 -10.20
C ASP A 15 -14.20 1.27 -10.31
N SER A 16 -13.71 2.21 -11.12
CA SER A 16 -12.27 2.46 -11.29
C SER A 16 -11.59 2.84 -9.97
N MET A 17 -10.34 2.42 -9.81
CA MET A 17 -9.53 2.77 -8.65
C MET A 17 -9.12 4.25 -8.73
N ASP A 18 -9.73 5.08 -7.90
CA ASP A 18 -9.33 6.48 -7.70
C ASP A 18 -8.53 6.67 -6.40
N ALA A 19 -8.10 7.90 -6.14
CA ALA A 19 -7.33 8.26 -4.95
C ALA A 19 -8.07 7.97 -3.63
N ALA A 20 -9.40 8.08 -3.61
CA ALA A 20 -10.21 7.88 -2.41
C ALA A 20 -10.37 6.38 -2.12
N ALA A 21 -10.72 5.59 -3.14
CA ALA A 21 -10.77 4.13 -3.07
C ALA A 21 -9.41 3.56 -2.64
N PHE A 22 -8.31 4.07 -3.21
CA PHE A 22 -6.97 3.65 -2.83
C PHE A 22 -6.63 3.97 -1.37
N LYS A 23 -7.01 5.15 -0.87
CA LYS A 23 -6.83 5.49 0.56
C LYS A 23 -7.61 4.53 1.48
N VAL A 24 -8.84 4.17 1.11
CA VAL A 24 -9.64 3.19 1.88
C VAL A 24 -8.94 1.84 1.89
N TYR A 25 -8.49 1.36 0.73
CA TYR A 25 -7.72 0.13 0.62
C TYR A 25 -6.48 0.15 1.52
N VAL A 26 -5.67 1.21 1.46
CA VAL A 26 -4.47 1.34 2.30
C VAL A 26 -4.82 1.25 3.78
N SER A 27 -5.80 2.03 4.24
CA SER A 27 -6.14 2.10 5.66
C SER A 27 -6.81 0.83 6.20
N LYS A 28 -7.68 0.19 5.41
CA LYS A 28 -8.50 -0.94 5.87
C LYS A 28 -7.89 -2.30 5.58
N CYS A 29 -7.12 -2.40 4.51
CA CYS A 29 -6.59 -3.68 4.03
C CYS A 29 -5.06 -3.76 4.24
N LEU A 30 -4.32 -2.75 3.78
CA LEU A 30 -2.85 -2.82 3.77
C LEU A 30 -2.25 -2.60 5.16
N VAL A 31 -2.55 -1.47 5.80
CA VAL A 31 -1.95 -1.07 7.09
C VAL A 31 -2.09 -2.14 8.18
N PRO A 32 -3.25 -2.81 8.38
CA PRO A 32 -3.39 -3.86 9.38
C PRO A 32 -2.48 -5.08 9.16
N GLN A 33 -1.92 -5.25 7.96
CA GLN A 33 -1.04 -6.36 7.61
C GLN A 33 0.46 -5.98 7.71
N LEU A 34 0.78 -4.71 7.99
CA LEU A 34 2.15 -4.24 8.09
C LEU A 34 2.73 -4.46 9.49
N TRP A 35 4.05 -4.60 9.52
CA TRP A 35 4.84 -4.69 10.75
C TRP A 35 5.96 -3.65 10.74
N LYS A 36 6.52 -3.36 11.91
CA LYS A 36 7.66 -2.46 12.04
C LYS A 36 8.84 -2.96 11.19
N GLY A 37 9.37 -2.10 10.33
CA GLY A 37 10.44 -2.43 9.40
C GLY A 37 9.99 -3.02 8.05
N ALA A 38 8.69 -3.25 7.84
CA ALA A 38 8.16 -3.62 6.54
C ALA A 38 8.44 -2.53 5.49
N VAL A 39 8.57 -2.93 4.23
CA VAL A 39 8.76 -2.01 3.10
C VAL A 39 7.62 -2.18 2.11
N VAL A 40 6.89 -1.09 1.88
CA VAL A 40 5.83 -1.02 0.87
C VAL A 40 6.44 -0.43 -0.41
N ILE A 41 6.47 -1.23 -1.46
CA ILE A 41 6.90 -0.78 -2.79
C ILE A 41 5.66 -0.34 -3.55
N MET A 42 5.60 0.93 -3.94
CA MET A 42 4.50 1.52 -4.70
C MET A 42 4.94 1.87 -6.12
N ASP A 43 4.05 1.60 -7.08
CA ASP A 43 4.21 2.09 -8.45
C ASP A 43 4.14 3.63 -8.50
N ASN A 44 4.76 4.23 -9.50
CA ASN A 44 4.91 5.69 -9.65
C ASN A 44 3.68 6.38 -10.27
N LEU A 45 2.48 5.85 -10.06
CA LEU A 45 1.23 6.44 -10.53
C LEU A 45 0.86 7.65 -9.64
N PRO A 46 0.36 8.78 -10.20
CA PRO A 46 -0.07 9.92 -9.39
C PRO A 46 -1.13 9.57 -8.33
N ALA A 47 -2.00 8.58 -8.62
CA ALA A 47 -3.00 8.07 -7.67
C ALA A 47 -2.38 7.43 -6.41
N HIS A 48 -1.11 7.02 -6.44
CA HIS A 48 -0.38 6.48 -5.28
C HIS A 48 0.35 7.55 -4.46
N LYS A 49 0.40 8.79 -4.95
CA LYS A 49 1.06 9.94 -4.28
C LYS A 49 0.08 10.78 -3.47
N VAL A 50 -0.99 10.17 -2.97
CA VAL A 50 -1.95 10.86 -2.11
C VAL A 50 -1.25 11.20 -0.79
N LYS A 51 -1.19 12.49 -0.43
CA LYS A 51 -0.50 12.99 0.77
C LYS A 51 -0.86 12.24 2.07
N ALA A 52 -2.06 11.66 2.13
CA ALA A 52 -2.54 10.95 3.31
C ALA A 52 -2.00 9.51 3.45
N ILE A 53 -1.35 8.93 2.44
CA ILE A 53 -0.97 7.51 2.43
C ILE A 53 0.34 7.26 3.21
N ALA A 54 1.35 8.11 2.96
CA ALA A 54 2.64 7.94 3.60
C ALA A 54 2.58 7.96 5.13
N PRO A 55 1.87 8.91 5.77
CA PRO A 55 1.74 8.93 7.22
C PRO A 55 1.08 7.68 7.81
N LEU A 56 0.12 7.07 7.10
CA LEU A 56 -0.57 5.87 7.59
C LEU A 56 0.36 4.66 7.65
N ILE A 57 1.24 4.52 6.67
CA ILE A 57 2.21 3.42 6.59
C ILE A 57 3.39 3.67 7.55
N GLU A 58 3.86 4.91 7.65
CA GLU A 58 4.96 5.27 8.56
C GLU A 58 4.54 5.16 10.04
N ALA A 59 3.26 5.40 10.37
CA ALA A 59 2.74 5.28 11.72
C ALA A 59 2.87 3.86 12.33
N VAL A 60 2.91 2.81 11.49
CA VAL A 60 3.15 1.43 11.93
C VAL A 60 4.65 1.06 11.92
N GLY A 61 5.53 2.02 11.63
CA GLY A 61 6.98 1.84 11.54
C GLY A 61 7.44 1.15 10.26
N ALA A 62 6.60 1.13 9.22
CA ALA A 62 6.96 0.67 7.89
C ALA A 62 7.55 1.82 7.05
N LYS A 63 8.20 1.47 5.93
CA LYS A 63 8.81 2.42 4.98
C LYS A 63 8.15 2.31 3.62
N ILE A 64 8.15 3.39 2.86
CA ILE A 64 7.66 3.42 1.49
C ILE A 64 8.83 3.60 0.53
N LEU A 65 8.82 2.83 -0.56
CA LEU A 65 9.68 3.02 -1.73
C LEU A 65 8.81 3.18 -2.97
N TYR A 66 9.04 4.23 -3.74
CA TYR A 66 8.40 4.40 -5.04
C TYR A 66 9.32 3.86 -6.13
N LEU A 67 8.76 3.10 -7.07
CA LEU A 67 9.48 2.68 -8.27
C LEU A 67 9.80 3.89 -9.15
N SER A 68 10.87 3.79 -9.95
CA SER A 68 11.14 4.76 -11.00
C SER A 68 10.01 4.74 -12.03
N PRO A 69 9.70 5.87 -12.70
CA PRO A 69 8.74 5.85 -13.80
C PRO A 69 9.29 4.93 -14.90
N TYR A 70 8.51 3.91 -15.27
CA TYR A 70 8.86 2.84 -16.23
C TYR A 70 9.97 1.88 -15.78
N SER A 71 9.62 0.95 -14.90
CA SER A 71 10.41 -0.25 -14.59
C SER A 71 10.17 -1.37 -15.63
N ARG A 72 10.22 -1.06 -16.93
CA ARG A 72 10.14 -2.09 -17.98
C ARG A 72 11.52 -2.74 -18.17
N PRO A 73 11.63 -4.07 -18.31
CA PRO A 73 12.86 -4.66 -18.79
C PRO A 73 13.11 -4.13 -20.21
N VAL A 74 14.26 -3.50 -20.42
CA VAL A 74 14.88 -3.41 -21.74
C VAL A 74 15.35 -4.79 -22.18
#